data_AF-A0A0Q9QJG0-F1
#
_entry.id   AF-A0A0Q9QJG0-F1
#
_cell.length_a   1.000
_cell.length_b   1.000
_cell.length_c   1.000
_cell.angle_alpha   90.00
_cell.angle_beta   90.00
_cell.angle_gamma   90.00
#
_symmetry.space_group_name_H-M   'P 1'
#
loop_
_entity.id
_entity.type
_entity.pdbx_description
1 polymer ?
#
loop_
_entity_poly.entity_id
_entity_poly.type
_entity_poly.pdbx_seq_one_letter_code
_entity_poly.pdbx_strand_id
1 'polypeptide(L)'
;MEDTLRDGLRDGVSTVSEFLPKLFLFLIILVVGLLIAKGISKALNAVLERVGFDRAVERGGVKRAMANSKMDASDVVAKLIYYTLMLFVLQLAFGVFGPNPISDLIERVITFLPSLIVAIIIIVVASAIAAAVKTLIEGTLGGLSYGRTIANVASVFILFLGVVAALNQIGVATTVTLPVLIAILATVAGILIVGVGGGLVRPMQQRWEGYLTKAEEEAPRIKQHAAAAPSVETQARHQAARVNDHV
;
A
#
# COMPACT_ATOMS: atom_id res chain seq x y z
N MET A 1 -33.59 52.19 -25.54
CA MET A 1 -32.48 52.38 -24.57
C MET A 1 -33.02 52.47 -23.14
N GLU A 2 -34.14 53.15 -22.89
CA GLU A 2 -34.76 53.18 -21.54
C GLU A 2 -35.33 51.82 -21.11
N ASP A 3 -35.91 51.05 -22.05
CA ASP A 3 -36.46 49.72 -21.75
C ASP A 3 -35.38 48.69 -21.41
N THR A 4 -34.25 48.71 -22.12
CA THR A 4 -33.08 47.85 -21.83
C THR A 4 -32.44 48.16 -20.47
N LEU A 5 -32.51 49.40 -19.99
CA LEU A 5 -32.03 49.78 -18.66
C LEU A 5 -33.02 49.38 -17.56
N ARG A 6 -34.33 49.50 -17.82
CA ARG A 6 -35.37 49.09 -16.88
C ARG A 6 -35.47 47.57 -16.74
N ASP A 7 -35.27 46.84 -17.83
CA ASP A 7 -35.22 45.38 -17.82
C ASP A 7 -33.97 44.89 -17.09
N GLY A 8 -32.79 45.48 -17.34
CA GLY A 8 -31.58 45.16 -16.57
C GLY A 8 -31.69 45.47 -15.08
N LEU A 9 -32.39 46.54 -14.68
CA LEU A 9 -32.67 46.85 -13.27
C LEU A 9 -33.69 45.90 -12.64
N ARG A 10 -34.71 45.47 -13.38
CA ARG A 10 -35.69 44.47 -12.91
C ARG A 10 -35.07 43.09 -12.75
N ASP A 11 -34.20 42.68 -13.68
CA ASP A 11 -33.46 41.42 -13.62
C ASP A 11 -32.39 41.43 -12.52
N GLY A 12 -31.77 42.58 -12.24
CA GLY A 12 -30.88 42.75 -11.11
C GLY A 12 -31.60 42.61 -9.75
N VAL A 13 -32.79 43.20 -9.63
CA VAL A 13 -33.60 43.12 -8.40
C VAL A 13 -34.15 41.72 -8.17
N SER A 14 -34.58 41.00 -9.20
CA SER A 14 -35.04 39.61 -9.08
C SER A 14 -33.93 38.68 -8.62
N THR A 15 -32.73 38.81 -9.20
CA THR A 15 -31.53 38.04 -8.83
C THR A 15 -31.12 38.25 -7.37
N VAL A 16 -31.18 39.50 -6.88
CA VAL A 16 -30.88 39.82 -5.47
C VAL A 16 -31.93 39.22 -4.53
N SER A 17 -33.22 39.25 -4.91
CA SER A 17 -34.30 38.69 -4.08
C SER A 17 -34.21 37.17 -3.91
N GLU A 18 -33.68 36.45 -4.91
CA GLU A 18 -33.48 35.00 -4.85
C GLU A 18 -32.17 34.60 -4.13
N PHE A 19 -31.17 35.48 -4.13
CA PHE A 19 -29.89 35.24 -3.48
C PHE A 19 -29.94 35.44 -1.96
N LEU A 20 -30.67 36.46 -1.48
CA LEU A 20 -30.75 36.78 -0.05
C LEU A 20 -31.23 35.59 0.82
N PRO A 21 -32.32 34.88 0.49
CA PRO A 21 -32.77 33.73 1.27
C PRO A 21 -31.74 32.60 1.29
N LYS A 22 -31.08 32.33 0.15
CA LYS A 22 -30.03 31.31 0.04
C LYS A 22 -28.80 31.67 0.87
N LEU A 23 -28.40 32.94 0.87
CA LEU A 23 -27.29 33.44 1.69
C LEU A 23 -27.60 33.30 3.18
N PHE A 24 -28.84 33.60 3.59
CA PHE A 24 -29.26 33.42 4.98
C PHE A 24 -29.20 31.95 5.40
N LEU A 25 -29.70 31.04 4.56
CA LEU A 25 -29.62 29.59 4.81
C LEU A 25 -28.16 29.10 4.84
N PHE A 26 -27.31 29.58 3.94
CA PHE A 26 -25.86 29.30 3.94
C PHE A 26 -25.22 29.69 5.28
N LEU A 27 -25.50 30.89 5.79
CA LEU A 27 -24.96 31.38 7.06
C LEU A 27 -25.45 30.53 8.24
N ILE A 28 -26.72 30.14 8.26
CA ILE A 28 -27.27 29.25 9.29
C ILE A 28 -26.54 27.92 9.30
N ILE A 29 -26.38 27.28 8.13
CA ILE A 29 -25.68 26.01 8.01
C ILE A 29 -24.24 26.14 8.49
N LEU A 30 -23.55 27.23 8.12
CA LEU A 30 -22.18 27.47 8.54
C LEU A 30 -22.08 27.58 10.08
N VAL A 31 -22.93 28.40 10.70
CA VAL A 31 -22.90 28.63 12.15
C VAL A 31 -23.23 27.34 12.92
N VAL A 32 -24.32 26.66 12.56
CA VAL A 32 -24.75 25.42 13.21
C VAL A 32 -23.70 24.32 12.99
N GLY A 33 -23.21 24.18 11.75
CA GLY A 33 -22.20 23.19 11.40
C GLY A 33 -20.88 23.39 12.13
N LEU A 34 -20.40 24.63 12.31
CA LEU A 34 -19.19 24.93 13.07
C LEU A 34 -19.32 24.51 14.54
N LEU A 35 -20.49 24.72 15.16
CA LEU A 35 -20.75 24.29 16.53
C LEU A 35 -20.73 22.77 16.66
N ILE A 36 -21.39 22.06 15.72
CA ILE A 36 -21.43 20.60 15.69
C ILE A 36 -20.02 20.04 15.45
N ALA A 37 -19.29 20.54 14.45
CA ALA A 37 -17.95 20.09 14.12
C ALA A 37 -16.98 20.23 15.30
N LYS A 38 -17.05 21.37 16.01
CA LYS A 38 -16.25 21.61 17.22
C LYS A 38 -16.64 20.67 18.37
N GLY A 39 -17.93 20.38 18.53
CA GLY A 39 -18.41 19.41 19.52
C GLY A 39 -17.88 18.00 19.25
N ILE A 40 -18.02 17.54 18.01
CA ILE A 40 -17.54 16.22 17.58
C ILE A 40 -16.02 16.11 17.71
N SER A 41 -15.26 17.11 17.26
CA SER A 41 -13.80 17.06 17.34
C SER A 41 -13.29 16.98 18.78
N LYS A 42 -13.93 17.72 19.70
CA LYS A 42 -13.60 17.69 21.12
C LYS A 42 -13.93 16.35 21.76
N ALA A 43 -15.08 15.76 21.40
CA ALA A 43 -15.46 14.43 21.85
C ALA A 43 -14.46 13.37 21.36
N LEU A 44 -14.05 13.43 20.10
CA LEU A 44 -13.05 12.50 19.57
C LEU A 44 -11.67 12.70 20.21
N ASN A 45 -11.23 13.93 20.49
CA ASN A 45 -9.97 14.16 21.21
C ASN A 45 -9.97 13.46 22.57
N ALA A 46 -11.04 13.66 23.34
CA ALA A 46 -11.20 13.03 24.65
C ALA A 46 -11.21 11.49 24.56
N VAL A 47 -11.79 10.93 23.50
CA VAL A 47 -11.75 9.48 23.26
C VAL A 47 -10.32 9.02 22.92
N LEU A 48 -9.62 9.73 22.03
CA LEU A 48 -8.26 9.39 21.60
C LEU A 48 -7.25 9.45 22.76
N GLU A 49 -7.32 10.49 23.59
CA GLU A 49 -6.54 10.60 24.83
C GLU A 49 -6.85 9.45 25.78
N ARG A 50 -8.14 9.11 25.97
CA ARG A 50 -8.59 8.06 26.89
C ARG A 50 -8.14 6.66 26.47
N VAL A 51 -8.11 6.37 25.17
CA VAL A 51 -7.57 5.09 24.66
C VAL A 51 -6.04 5.05 24.67
N GLY A 52 -5.38 6.17 25.01
CA GLY A 52 -3.93 6.26 25.08
C GLY A 52 -3.27 6.26 23.70
N PHE A 53 -3.92 6.87 22.71
CA PHE A 53 -3.38 7.01 21.35
C PHE A 53 -1.99 7.66 21.35
N ASP A 54 -1.80 8.67 22.20
CA ASP A 54 -0.52 9.37 22.34
C ASP A 54 0.63 8.41 22.71
N ARG A 55 0.39 7.52 23.67
CA ARG A 55 1.37 6.50 24.07
C ARG A 55 1.67 5.50 22.96
N ALA A 56 0.68 5.15 22.13
CA ALA A 56 0.88 4.24 21.01
C ALA A 56 1.77 4.89 19.92
N VAL A 57 1.53 6.16 19.61
CA VAL A 57 2.29 6.93 18.61
C VAL A 57 3.72 7.21 19.09
N GLU A 58 3.91 7.54 20.37
CA GLU A 58 5.23 7.76 20.96
C GLU A 58 6.13 6.52 20.89
N ARG A 59 5.55 5.32 21.09
CA ARG A 59 6.27 4.04 20.99
C ARG A 59 6.62 3.66 19.55
N GLY A 60 5.88 4.17 18.57
CA GLY A 60 6.07 3.89 17.14
C GLY A 60 7.21 4.65 16.46
N GLY A 61 8.08 5.34 17.21
CA GLY A 61 9.23 6.07 16.65
C GLY A 61 8.92 7.48 16.10
N VAL A 62 7.64 7.89 16.13
CA VAL A 62 7.19 9.25 15.75
C VAL A 62 7.63 10.30 16.78
N LYS A 63 8.14 9.86 17.94
CA LYS A 63 8.66 10.72 19.02
C LYS A 63 9.64 11.80 18.53
N ARG A 64 10.54 11.50 17.57
CA ARG A 64 11.47 12.52 17.03
C ARG A 64 10.79 13.53 16.11
N ALA A 65 9.75 13.13 15.38
CA ALA A 65 9.00 14.03 14.51
C ALA A 65 8.10 14.98 15.32
N MET A 66 7.66 14.56 16.51
CA MET A 66 6.81 15.38 17.40
C MET A 66 7.56 16.03 18.58
N ALA A 67 8.85 15.72 18.79
CA ALA A 67 9.63 16.22 19.92
C ALA A 67 9.72 17.77 20.02
N ASN A 68 9.56 18.47 18.89
CA ASN A 68 9.60 19.94 18.84
C ASN A 68 8.21 20.59 18.86
N SER A 69 7.13 19.81 18.97
CA SER A 69 5.75 20.30 19.01
C SER A 69 5.23 20.31 20.44
N LYS A 70 4.51 21.37 20.83
CA LYS A 70 3.77 21.41 22.10
C LYS A 70 2.43 20.67 22.05
N MET A 71 2.10 20.03 20.92
CA MET A 71 0.85 19.32 20.71
C MET A 71 1.05 17.81 20.74
N ASP A 72 0.12 17.12 21.38
CA ASP A 72 0.05 15.65 21.39
C ASP A 72 -0.49 15.10 20.05
N ALA A 73 -0.33 13.80 19.83
CA ALA A 73 -0.74 13.16 18.58
C ALA A 73 -2.27 13.15 18.43
N SER A 74 -2.98 12.95 19.54
CA SER A 74 -4.44 13.06 19.66
C SER A 74 -4.95 14.42 19.21
N ASP A 75 -4.32 15.51 19.65
CA ASP A 75 -4.68 16.87 19.26
C ASP A 75 -4.53 17.12 17.76
N VAL A 76 -3.48 16.59 17.14
CA VAL A 76 -3.27 16.71 15.69
C VAL A 76 -4.38 15.99 14.94
N VAL A 77 -4.73 14.78 15.36
CA VAL A 77 -5.82 14.01 14.74
C VAL A 77 -7.17 14.69 14.98
N ALA A 78 -7.44 15.18 16.18
CA ALA A 78 -8.68 15.90 16.48
C ALA A 78 -8.82 17.18 15.65
N LYS A 79 -7.73 17.94 15.44
CA LYS A 79 -7.74 19.09 14.52
C LYS A 79 -7.95 18.68 13.07
N LEU A 80 -7.33 17.60 12.61
CA LEU A 80 -7.56 17.06 11.28
C LEU A 80 -9.04 16.75 11.08
N ILE A 81 -9.66 16.06 12.05
CA ILE A 81 -11.09 15.72 12.02
C ILE A 81 -11.96 16.98 12.06
N TYR A 82 -11.62 17.98 12.88
CA TYR A 82 -12.32 19.26 12.89
C TYR A 82 -12.32 19.91 11.50
N TYR A 83 -11.16 20.02 10.86
CA TYR A 83 -11.06 20.61 9.53
C TYR A 83 -11.78 19.78 8.47
N THR A 84 -11.74 18.45 8.55
CA THR A 84 -12.52 17.55 7.70
C THR A 84 -14.02 17.80 7.84
N LEU A 85 -14.53 17.84 9.07
CA LEU A 85 -15.95 18.14 9.33
C LEU A 85 -16.32 19.55 8.86
N MET A 86 -15.42 20.51 9.02
CA MET A 86 -15.61 21.87 8.50
C MET A 86 -15.73 21.87 6.97
N LEU A 87 -14.96 21.05 6.26
CA LEU A 87 -15.12 20.89 4.80
C LEU A 87 -16.50 20.32 4.45
N PHE A 88 -17.01 19.32 5.17
CA PHE A 88 -18.37 18.81 4.97
C PHE A 88 -19.42 19.89 5.20
N VAL A 89 -19.30 20.67 6.28
CA VAL A 89 -20.19 21.81 6.56
C VAL A 89 -20.12 22.83 5.43
N LEU A 90 -18.93 23.13 4.93
CA LEU A 90 -18.72 24.07 3.85
C LEU A 90 -19.33 23.58 2.53
N GLN A 91 -19.19 22.29 2.22
CA GLN A 91 -19.82 21.65 1.05
C GLN A 91 -21.36 21.75 1.13
N LEU A 92 -21.94 21.42 2.30
CA LEU A 92 -23.38 21.52 2.53
C LEU A 92 -23.87 22.96 2.43
N ALA A 93 -23.11 23.91 2.97
CA ALA A 93 -23.45 25.33 2.91
C ALA A 93 -23.44 25.81 1.45
N PHE A 94 -22.35 25.58 0.70
CA PHE A 94 -22.27 25.96 -0.72
C PHE A 94 -23.29 25.21 -1.60
N GLY A 95 -23.69 23.99 -1.22
CA GLY A 95 -24.72 23.23 -1.90
C GLY A 95 -26.09 23.92 -1.96
N VAL A 96 -26.38 24.86 -1.04
CA VAL A 96 -27.61 25.67 -1.07
C VAL A 96 -27.73 26.51 -2.36
N PHE A 97 -26.60 26.89 -2.94
CA PHE A 97 -26.56 27.64 -4.20
C PHE A 97 -26.67 26.74 -5.44
N GLY A 98 -26.72 25.41 -5.26
CA GLY A 98 -26.72 24.42 -6.33
C GLY A 98 -25.31 23.91 -6.70
N PRO A 99 -25.20 23.12 -7.79
CA PRO A 99 -23.93 22.62 -8.28
C PRO A 99 -22.99 23.78 -8.62
N ASN A 100 -21.80 23.79 -8.01
CA ASN A 100 -20.83 24.85 -8.21
C ASN A 100 -19.39 24.31 -8.10
N PRO A 101 -18.42 24.95 -8.79
CA PRO A 101 -17.03 24.46 -8.79
C PRO A 101 -16.38 24.41 -7.41
N ILE A 102 -16.83 25.23 -6.45
CA ILE A 102 -16.27 25.28 -5.10
C ILE A 102 -16.66 24.00 -4.34
N SER A 103 -17.94 23.60 -4.41
CA SER A 103 -18.43 22.35 -3.85
C SER A 103 -17.71 21.14 -4.45
N ASP A 104 -17.45 21.14 -5.76
CA ASP A 104 -16.73 20.05 -6.43
C ASP A 104 -15.28 19.94 -5.95
N LEU A 105 -14.59 21.08 -5.75
CA LEU A 105 -13.24 21.10 -5.18
C LEU A 105 -13.23 20.60 -3.74
N ILE A 106 -14.19 21.01 -2.92
CA ILE A 106 -14.31 20.55 -1.53
C ILE A 106 -14.58 19.04 -1.49
N GLU A 107 -15.46 18.53 -2.34
CA GLU A 107 -15.76 17.09 -2.45
C GLU A 107 -14.51 16.27 -2.81
N ARG A 108 -13.68 16.77 -3.74
CA ARG A 108 -12.39 16.14 -4.06
C ARG A 108 -11.44 16.09 -2.88
N VAL A 109 -11.40 17.15 -2.05
CA VAL A 109 -10.56 17.16 -0.83
C VAL A 109 -11.11 16.21 0.22
N ILE A 110 -12.44 16.14 0.38
CA ILE A 110 -13.08 15.22 1.30
C ILE A 110 -12.82 13.76 0.92
N THR A 111 -12.97 13.42 -0.36
CA THR A 111 -12.74 12.06 -0.87
C THR A 111 -11.25 11.67 -0.85
N PHE A 112 -10.35 12.65 -0.85
CA PHE A 112 -8.90 12.45 -0.67
C PHE A 112 -8.50 12.10 0.77
N LEU A 113 -9.26 12.50 1.79
CA LEU A 113 -8.89 12.26 3.19
C LEU A 113 -8.88 10.77 3.58
N PRO A 114 -9.90 9.95 3.23
CA PRO A 114 -9.86 8.51 3.47
C PRO A 114 -8.67 7.82 2.79
N SER A 115 -8.37 8.18 1.53
CA SER A 115 -7.25 7.57 0.80
C SER A 115 -5.91 7.96 1.39
N LEU A 116 -5.76 9.19 1.90
CA LEU A 116 -4.58 9.63 2.64
C LEU A 116 -4.35 8.79 3.91
N ILE A 117 -5.39 8.48 4.68
CA ILE A 117 -5.28 7.63 5.87
C ILE A 117 -4.76 6.25 5.49
N VAL A 118 -5.35 5.62 4.47
CA VAL A 118 -4.90 4.31 3.98
C VAL A 118 -3.45 4.37 3.49
N ALA A 119 -3.05 5.44 2.81
CA ALA A 119 -1.68 5.64 2.37
C ALA A 119 -0.68 5.74 3.53
N ILE A 120 -1.03 6.46 4.60
CA ILE A 120 -0.21 6.52 5.82
C ILE A 120 -0.06 5.12 6.43
N ILE A 121 -1.14 4.36 6.53
CA ILE A 121 -1.12 2.97 7.02
C ILE A 121 -0.18 2.11 6.17
N ILE A 122 -0.28 2.20 4.84
CA ILE A 122 0.61 1.48 3.91
C ILE A 122 2.07 1.81 4.16
N ILE A 123 2.42 3.10 4.33
CA ILE A 123 3.80 3.53 4.63
C ILE A 123 4.30 2.93 5.94
N VAL A 124 3.49 2.97 7.00
CA VAL A 124 3.85 2.41 8.31
C VAL A 124 4.10 0.91 8.21
N VAL A 125 3.19 0.17 7.57
CA VAL A 125 3.31 -1.28 7.38
C VAL A 125 4.52 -1.62 6.52
N ALA A 126 4.71 -0.94 5.39
CA ALA A 126 5.86 -1.17 4.51
C ALA A 126 7.19 -0.87 5.21
N SER A 127 7.25 0.18 6.03
CA SER A 127 8.44 0.52 6.83
C SER A 127 8.75 -0.55 7.87
N ALA A 128 7.72 -1.09 8.54
CA ALA A 128 7.87 -2.17 9.49
C ALA A 128 8.37 -3.46 8.82
N ILE A 129 7.79 -3.82 7.65
CA ILE A 129 8.24 -4.97 6.86
C ILE A 129 9.68 -4.77 6.38
N ALA A 130 10.02 -3.58 5.86
CA ALA A 130 11.36 -3.27 5.40
C ALA A 130 12.41 -3.42 6.52
N ALA A 131 12.10 -2.92 7.73
CA ALA A 131 12.97 -3.05 8.89
C ALA A 131 13.11 -4.51 9.38
N ALA A 132 12.01 -5.25 9.39
CA ALA A 132 12.02 -6.67 9.73
C ALA A 132 12.87 -7.48 8.75
N VAL A 133 12.67 -7.28 7.44
CA VAL A 133 13.44 -7.94 6.38
C VAL A 133 14.92 -7.58 6.48
N LYS A 134 15.24 -6.30 6.71
CA LYS A 134 16.64 -5.88 6.93
C LYS A 134 17.29 -6.66 8.06
N THR A 135 16.61 -6.75 9.20
CA THR A 135 17.11 -7.43 10.40
C THR A 135 17.28 -8.93 10.16
N LEU A 136 16.34 -9.56 9.45
CA LEU A 136 16.41 -10.98 9.07
C LEU A 136 17.60 -11.26 8.14
N ILE A 137 17.81 -10.43 7.11
CA ILE A 137 18.93 -10.60 6.17
C ILE A 137 20.27 -10.35 6.88
N GLU A 138 20.36 -9.34 7.73
CA GLU A 138 21.59 -9.07 8.52
C GLU A 138 21.89 -10.18 9.53
N GLY A 139 20.87 -10.79 10.13
CA GLY A 139 21.04 -11.92 11.05
C GLY A 139 21.45 -13.21 10.33
N THR A 140 20.91 -13.46 9.13
CA THR A 140 21.19 -14.69 8.36
C THR A 140 22.49 -14.60 7.56
N LEU A 141 22.79 -13.45 6.98
CA LEU A 141 24.00 -13.20 6.18
C LEU A 141 25.08 -12.44 6.96
N GLY A 142 24.95 -12.29 8.27
CA GLY A 142 25.83 -11.47 9.11
C GLY A 142 27.31 -11.89 9.11
N GLY A 143 27.60 -13.14 8.73
CA GLY A 143 28.97 -13.63 8.54
C GLY A 143 29.63 -13.24 7.20
N LEU A 144 28.90 -12.59 6.29
CA LEU A 144 29.35 -12.25 4.95
C LEU A 144 29.48 -10.73 4.81
N SER A 145 30.57 -10.26 4.18
CA SER A 145 30.85 -8.83 3.99
C SER A 145 29.75 -8.10 3.19
N TYR A 146 29.01 -8.82 2.35
CA TYR A 146 27.92 -8.30 1.53
C TYR A 146 26.53 -8.43 2.17
N GLY A 147 26.39 -9.10 3.32
CA GLY A 147 25.09 -9.30 3.98
C GLY A 147 24.38 -7.99 4.32
N ARG A 148 25.14 -7.00 4.81
CA ARG A 148 24.60 -5.67 5.14
C ARG A 148 24.16 -4.88 3.90
N THR A 149 24.90 -4.98 2.80
CA THR A 149 24.56 -4.29 1.55
C THR A 149 23.29 -4.85 0.95
N ILE A 150 23.16 -6.19 0.91
CA ILE A 150 21.94 -6.86 0.43
C ILE A 150 20.74 -6.51 1.31
N ALA A 151 20.90 -6.52 2.63
CA ALA A 151 19.85 -6.15 3.56
C ALA A 151 19.36 -4.71 3.35
N ASN A 152 20.28 -3.77 3.15
CA ASN A 152 19.95 -2.37 2.85
C ASN A 152 19.19 -2.25 1.52
N VAL A 153 19.68 -2.90 0.45
CA VAL A 153 19.02 -2.87 -0.87
C VAL A 153 17.60 -3.43 -0.79
N ALA A 154 17.42 -4.59 -0.14
CA ALA A 154 16.11 -5.21 0.04
C ALA A 154 15.16 -4.30 0.86
N SER A 155 15.65 -3.72 1.96
CA SER A 155 14.87 -2.80 2.79
C SER A 155 14.44 -1.55 2.01
N VAL A 156 15.35 -0.94 1.26
CA VAL A 156 15.05 0.26 0.45
C VAL A 156 14.08 -0.08 -0.66
N PHE A 157 14.20 -1.24 -1.29
CA PHE A 157 13.28 -1.69 -2.32
C PHE A 157 11.86 -1.91 -1.77
N ILE A 158 11.72 -2.57 -0.61
CA ILE A 158 10.41 -2.74 0.05
C ILE A 158 9.81 -1.38 0.41
N LEU A 159 10.62 -0.48 0.98
CA LEU A 159 10.17 0.87 1.29
C LEU A 159 9.70 1.60 0.03
N PHE A 160 10.47 1.53 -1.06
CA PHE A 160 10.14 2.11 -2.35
C PHE A 160 8.79 1.59 -2.88
N LEU A 161 8.57 0.27 -2.85
CA LEU A 161 7.27 -0.31 -3.22
C LEU A 161 6.14 0.19 -2.32
N GLY A 162 6.39 0.30 -1.01
CA GLY A 162 5.44 0.88 -0.06
C GLY A 162 5.09 2.33 -0.38
N VAL A 163 6.08 3.16 -0.72
CA VAL A 163 5.87 4.56 -1.15
C VAL A 163 5.06 4.61 -2.44
N VAL A 164 5.39 3.78 -3.44
CA VAL A 164 4.64 3.72 -4.69
C VAL A 164 3.19 3.28 -4.45
N ALA A 165 2.96 2.27 -3.61
CA ALA A 165 1.62 1.82 -3.25
C ALA A 165 0.82 2.92 -2.53
N ALA A 166 1.45 3.65 -1.62
CA ALA A 166 0.85 4.79 -0.93
C ALA A 166 0.51 5.94 -1.90
N LEU A 167 1.41 6.29 -2.82
CA LEU A 167 1.14 7.32 -3.85
C LEU A 167 -0.02 6.91 -4.75
N ASN A 168 -0.08 5.63 -5.16
CA ASN A 168 -1.17 5.09 -5.95
C ASN A 168 -2.50 5.11 -5.19
N GLN A 169 -2.47 4.82 -3.88
CA GLN A 169 -3.65 4.87 -3.02
C GLN A 169 -4.26 6.28 -2.99
N ILE A 170 -3.42 7.31 -2.93
CA ILE A 170 -3.86 8.72 -2.93
C ILE A 170 -4.38 9.14 -4.33
N GLY A 171 -3.98 8.42 -5.39
CA GLY A 171 -4.35 8.75 -6.76
C GLY A 171 -3.50 9.87 -7.38
N VAL A 172 -2.37 10.21 -6.77
CA VAL A 172 -1.47 11.26 -7.27
C VAL A 172 -0.57 10.69 -8.34
N ALA A 173 -0.61 11.31 -9.52
CA ALA A 173 0.31 11.03 -10.64
C ALA A 173 0.40 9.52 -11.01
N THR A 174 -0.70 8.77 -10.88
CA THR A 174 -0.75 7.33 -11.18
C THR A 174 -0.34 7.01 -12.61
N THR A 175 -0.57 7.94 -13.53
CA THR A 175 -0.15 7.90 -14.93
C THR A 175 1.37 7.95 -15.13
N VAL A 176 2.13 8.41 -14.13
CA VAL A 176 3.60 8.45 -14.14
C VAL A 176 4.18 7.40 -13.21
N THR A 177 3.63 7.28 -12.00
CA THR A 177 4.18 6.38 -10.97
C THR A 177 4.12 4.91 -11.38
N LEU A 178 3.00 4.43 -11.95
CA LEU A 178 2.87 3.03 -12.35
C LEU A 178 3.80 2.67 -13.52
N PRO A 179 3.87 3.44 -14.63
CA PRO A 179 4.82 3.16 -15.70
C PRO A 179 6.27 3.19 -15.24
N VAL A 180 6.66 4.10 -14.35
CA VAL A 180 8.02 4.15 -13.79
C VAL A 180 8.33 2.88 -13.00
N LEU A 181 7.41 2.41 -12.15
CA LEU A 181 7.59 1.15 -11.43
C LEU A 181 7.76 -0.02 -12.40
N ILE A 182 6.88 -0.13 -13.39
CA ILE A 182 6.95 -1.18 -14.42
C ILE A 182 8.27 -1.10 -15.18
N ALA A 183 8.73 0.09 -15.57
CA ALA A 183 9.99 0.27 -16.29
C ALA A 183 11.21 -0.16 -15.45
N ILE A 184 11.24 0.18 -14.15
CA ILE A 184 12.31 -0.25 -13.25
C ILE A 184 12.30 -1.78 -13.10
N LEU A 185 11.13 -2.36 -12.82
CA LEU A 185 10.98 -3.81 -12.68
C LEU A 185 11.33 -4.55 -13.98
N ALA A 186 10.86 -4.04 -15.12
CA ALA A 186 11.17 -4.59 -16.44
C ALA A 186 12.66 -4.49 -16.77
N THR A 187 13.34 -3.41 -16.34
CA THR A 187 14.78 -3.26 -16.48
C THR A 187 15.53 -4.30 -15.66
N VAL A 188 15.16 -4.46 -14.39
CA VAL A 188 15.76 -5.47 -13.50
C VAL A 188 15.51 -6.89 -14.04
N ALA A 189 14.26 -7.18 -14.42
CA ALA A 189 13.90 -8.45 -15.03
C ALA A 189 14.66 -8.68 -16.34
N GLY A 190 14.77 -7.66 -17.19
CA GLY A 190 15.53 -7.72 -18.44
C GLY A 190 17.01 -8.02 -18.22
N ILE A 191 17.66 -7.35 -17.26
CA ILE A 191 19.06 -7.62 -16.88
C ILE A 191 19.20 -9.06 -16.37
N LEU A 192 18.28 -9.55 -15.55
CA LEU A 192 18.30 -10.92 -15.04
C LEU A 192 18.09 -11.95 -16.17
N ILE A 193 17.11 -11.72 -17.04
CA ILE A 193 16.80 -12.60 -18.19
C ILE A 193 18.00 -12.66 -19.13
N VAL A 194 18.63 -11.53 -19.46
CA VAL A 194 19.81 -11.50 -20.34
C VAL A 194 21.06 -12.07 -19.64
N GLY A 195 21.28 -11.76 -18.36
CA GLY A 195 22.43 -12.24 -17.60
C GLY A 195 22.40 -13.75 -17.38
N VAL A 196 21.25 -14.29 -16.95
CA VAL A 196 21.05 -15.74 -16.78
C VAL A 196 20.95 -16.43 -18.14
N GLY A 197 20.13 -15.90 -19.04
CA GLY A 197 19.86 -16.49 -20.35
C GLY A 197 21.00 -16.37 -21.36
N GLY A 198 21.96 -15.47 -21.17
CA GLY A 198 23.15 -15.33 -22.03
C GLY A 198 24.43 -15.87 -21.38
N GLY A 199 24.62 -15.64 -20.08
CA GLY A 199 25.85 -16.00 -19.37
C GLY A 199 25.89 -17.42 -18.82
N LEU A 200 24.72 -18.00 -18.47
CA LEU A 200 24.66 -19.34 -17.86
C LEU A 200 24.38 -20.46 -18.85
N VAL A 201 24.16 -20.17 -20.14
CA VAL A 201 23.87 -21.18 -21.17
C VAL A 201 24.96 -22.24 -21.23
N ARG A 202 26.23 -21.83 -21.32
CA ARG A 202 27.37 -22.77 -21.40
C ARG A 202 27.52 -23.66 -20.16
N PRO A 203 27.53 -23.12 -18.91
CA PRO A 203 27.57 -23.98 -17.73
C PRO A 203 26.34 -24.88 -17.57
N MET A 204 25.17 -24.42 -18.01
CA MET A 204 23.95 -25.23 -17.97
C MET A 204 24.02 -26.38 -18.99
N GLN A 205 24.53 -26.13 -20.20
CA GLN A 205 24.80 -27.14 -21.21
C GLN A 205 25.74 -28.22 -20.66
N GLN A 206 26.87 -27.82 -20.06
CA GLN A 206 27.83 -28.76 -19.47
C GLN A 206 27.24 -29.60 -18.33
N ARG A 207 26.38 -29.01 -17.49
CA ARG A 207 25.68 -29.76 -16.43
C ARG A 207 24.72 -30.81 -17.00
N TRP A 208 23.99 -30.45 -18.05
CA TRP A 208 23.05 -31.37 -18.70
C TRP A 208 23.77 -32.50 -19.43
N GLU A 209 24.87 -32.19 -20.11
CA GLU A 209 25.77 -33.19 -20.69
C GLU A 209 26.25 -34.16 -19.61
N GLY A 210 26.71 -33.66 -18.46
CA GLY A 210 27.14 -34.52 -17.35
C GLY A 210 26.03 -35.41 -16.77
N TYR A 211 24.78 -34.94 -16.73
CA TYR A 211 23.65 -35.77 -16.32
C TYR A 211 23.30 -36.83 -17.38
N LEU A 212 23.35 -36.47 -18.66
CA LEU A 212 23.09 -37.39 -19.77
C LEU A 212 24.16 -38.48 -19.82
N THR A 213 25.44 -38.14 -19.69
CA THR A 213 26.55 -39.11 -19.68
C THR A 213 26.45 -40.08 -18.51
N LYS A 214 26.13 -39.60 -17.29
CA LYS A 214 25.91 -40.49 -16.14
C LYS A 214 24.74 -41.44 -16.36
N ALA A 215 23.64 -40.94 -16.91
CA ALA A 215 22.50 -41.79 -17.26
C ALA A 215 22.86 -42.85 -18.30
N GLU A 216 23.74 -42.52 -19.26
CA GLU A 216 24.20 -43.42 -20.31
C GLU A 216 25.19 -44.48 -19.78
N GLU A 217 26.08 -44.11 -18.84
CA GLU A 217 26.98 -45.05 -18.14
C GLU A 217 26.26 -45.97 -17.17
N GLU A 218 25.21 -45.48 -16.51
CA GLU A 218 24.39 -46.27 -15.59
C GLU A 218 23.34 -47.13 -16.32
N ALA A 219 22.92 -46.76 -17.53
CA ALA A 219 21.96 -47.53 -18.34
C ALA A 219 22.32 -49.01 -18.51
N PRO A 220 23.56 -49.43 -18.84
CA PRO A 220 23.92 -50.85 -18.91
C PRO A 220 23.97 -51.52 -17.54
N ARG A 221 24.36 -50.82 -16.47
CA ARG A 221 24.36 -51.35 -15.09
C ARG A 221 22.95 -51.57 -14.56
N ILE A 222 22.04 -50.64 -14.85
CA ILE A 222 20.62 -50.73 -14.53
C ILE A 222 19.98 -51.89 -15.30
N LYS A 223 20.30 -52.06 -16.59
CA LYS A 223 19.85 -53.23 -17.37
C LYS A 223 20.37 -54.55 -16.80
N GLN A 224 21.63 -54.60 -16.35
CA GLN A 224 22.20 -55.79 -15.71
C GLN A 224 21.58 -56.07 -14.34
N HIS A 225 21.32 -55.05 -13.52
CA HIS A 225 20.64 -55.20 -12.23
C HIS A 225 19.18 -55.60 -12.41
N ALA A 226 18.49 -55.09 -13.45
CA ALA A 226 17.14 -55.51 -13.80
C ALA A 226 17.10 -56.95 -14.35
N ALA A 227 18.13 -57.39 -15.07
CA ALA A 227 18.25 -58.76 -15.56
C ALA A 227 18.68 -59.77 -14.47
N ALA A 228 19.45 -59.32 -13.47
CA ALA A 228 19.87 -60.12 -12.33
C ALA A 228 18.89 -60.05 -11.14
N ALA A 229 17.92 -59.12 -11.17
CA ALA A 229 16.87 -59.05 -10.17
C ALA A 229 15.94 -60.27 -10.32
N PRO A 230 15.66 -61.02 -9.23
CA PRO A 230 14.74 -62.13 -9.29
C PRO A 230 13.37 -61.62 -9.76
N SER A 231 12.70 -62.37 -10.65
CA SER A 231 11.42 -61.97 -11.21
C SER A 231 10.44 -61.59 -10.09
N VAL A 232 9.61 -60.59 -10.35
CA VAL A 232 8.61 -60.06 -9.40
C VAL A 232 7.74 -61.18 -8.82
N GLU A 233 7.50 -62.23 -9.59
CA GLU A 233 6.79 -63.44 -9.16
C GLU A 233 7.54 -64.26 -8.09
N THR A 234 8.87 -64.36 -8.18
CA THR A 234 9.71 -65.08 -7.20
C THR A 234 9.85 -64.27 -5.90
N GLN A 235 9.94 -62.94 -6.00
CA GLN A 235 9.94 -62.05 -4.83
C GLN A 235 8.58 -62.08 -4.09
N ALA A 236 7.48 -62.09 -4.83
CA ALA A 236 6.14 -62.23 -4.27
C ALA A 236 5.94 -63.58 -3.54
N ARG A 237 6.48 -64.68 -4.08
CA ARG A 237 6.45 -65.99 -3.39
C ARG A 237 7.28 -66.01 -2.11
N HIS A 238 8.45 -65.36 -2.08
CA HIS A 238 9.26 -65.26 -0.86
C HIS A 238 8.65 -64.34 0.21
N GLN A 239 7.96 -63.27 -0.20
CA GLN A 239 7.20 -62.44 0.75
C GLN A 239 5.96 -63.17 1.28
N ALA A 240 5.22 -63.89 0.42
CA ALA A 240 4.10 -64.71 0.85
C ALA A 240 4.53 -65.82 1.84
N ALA A 241 5.70 -66.42 1.64
CA ALA A 241 6.27 -67.40 2.57
C ALA A 241 6.69 -66.77 3.91
N ARG A 242 7.27 -65.55 3.91
CA ARG A 242 7.66 -64.85 5.15
C ARG A 242 6.48 -64.36 5.98
N VAL A 243 5.37 -64.01 5.33
CA VAL A 243 4.12 -63.61 6.02
C VAL A 243 3.48 -64.81 6.73
N ASN A 244 3.68 -66.02 6.22
CA ASN A 244 3.12 -67.25 6.81
C ASN A 244 3.94 -67.83 7.98
N ASP A 245 5.18 -67.37 8.18
CA ASP A 245 6.05 -67.76 9.31
C ASP A 245 5.86 -66.85 10.56
N HIS A 246 4.99 -65.84 10.48
CA HIS A 246 4.73 -64.86 11.55
C HIS A 246 3.26 -64.88 12.04
N VAL A 247 2.56 -66.00 11.82
CA VAL A 247 1.22 -66.31 12.36
C VAL A 247 1.31 -67.62 13.13
#